data_AF-A0A7N2L3P7-F1
#
_entry.id   AF-A0A7N2L3P7-F1
#
_cell.length_a   1.000
_cell.length_b   1.000
_cell.length_c   1.000
_cell.angle_alpha   90.00
_cell.angle_beta   90.00
_cell.angle_gamma   90.00
#
_symmetry.space_group_name_H-M   'P 1'
#
loop_
_entity.id
_entity.type
_entity.pdbx_description
1 polymer ?
#
loop_
_entity_poly.entity_id
_entity_poly.type
_entity_poly.pdbx_seq_one_letter_code
_entity_poly.pdbx_strand_id
1 'polypeptide(L)'
;MEDENSRRIAEVLVGKSGKRNLLLLGVCAMDALRSFTERVKNGGENVLPSELSGLSVICIGNEISEFVNGGGSVEKMGLKLKEVGELQCLDERGGRVVVNFGDLKALVEDNDDSSEGGGVIFVVSRLSQLVELHGERLWLMGAAGSSETYSKFLRKFPSIEKDWDLKLLPIWVQRWSGCALWCWVAGDCCGWREMVLGCSCWVRRWRLERQR
;
A
#
# COMPACT_ATOMS: atom_id res chain seq x y z
N MET A 1 -2.00 -10.06 20.70
CA MET A 1 -2.57 -8.81 20.17
C MET A 1 -2.49 -8.90 18.66
N GLU A 2 -3.62 -9.21 18.03
CA GLU A 2 -3.71 -9.27 16.57
C GLU A 2 -3.43 -7.88 16.01
N ASP A 3 -2.68 -7.80 14.92
CA ASP A 3 -2.49 -6.54 14.21
C ASP A 3 -3.73 -6.30 13.35
N GLU A 4 -4.58 -5.39 13.83
CA GLU A 4 -5.81 -4.99 13.15
C GLU A 4 -5.54 -4.49 11.73
N ASN A 5 -4.39 -3.84 11.46
CA ASN A 5 -4.06 -3.43 10.09
C ASN A 5 -3.80 -4.65 9.21
N SER A 6 -3.09 -5.66 9.70
CA SER A 6 -2.89 -6.92 8.98
C SER A 6 -4.21 -7.64 8.70
N ARG A 7 -5.16 -7.64 9.64
CA ARG A 7 -6.52 -8.18 9.43
C ARG A 7 -7.24 -7.42 8.31
N ARG A 8 -7.27 -6.09 8.37
CA ARG A 8 -7.92 -5.25 7.35
C ARG A 8 -7.32 -5.43 5.96
N ILE A 9 -6.00 -5.58 5.87
CA ILE A 9 -5.31 -5.90 4.60
C ILE A 9 -5.78 -7.27 4.07
N ALA A 10 -5.79 -8.29 4.93
CA ALA A 10 -6.25 -9.63 4.57
C ALA A 10 -7.70 -9.63 4.06
N GLU A 11 -8.62 -8.94 4.75
CA GLU A 11 -10.02 -8.82 4.35
C GLU A 11 -10.19 -8.19 2.97
N VAL A 12 -9.34 -7.23 2.60
CA VAL A 12 -9.38 -6.63 1.27
C VAL A 12 -8.87 -7.60 0.20
N LEU A 13 -7.78 -8.33 0.47
CA LEU A 13 -7.20 -9.29 -0.48
C LEU A 13 -8.07 -10.55 -0.68
N VAL A 14 -8.76 -11.01 0.37
CA VAL A 14 -9.66 -12.17 0.34
C VAL A 14 -11.08 -11.78 -0.09
N GLY A 15 -11.45 -10.52 0.13
CA GLY A 15 -12.81 -10.04 -0.05
C GLY A 15 -13.37 -10.29 -1.44
N LYS A 16 -14.69 -10.46 -1.51
CA LYS A 16 -15.43 -10.66 -2.78
C LYS A 16 -15.42 -9.43 -3.71
N SER A 17 -14.75 -8.34 -3.33
CA SER A 17 -14.70 -7.12 -4.15
C SER A 17 -13.74 -7.32 -5.32
N GLY A 18 -14.14 -6.92 -6.52
CA GLY A 18 -13.33 -7.06 -7.76
C GLY A 18 -11.99 -6.31 -7.74
N LYS A 19 -11.89 -5.25 -6.91
CA LYS A 19 -10.68 -4.45 -6.71
C LYS A 19 -9.70 -5.15 -5.78
N ARG A 20 -8.64 -5.73 -6.33
CA ARG A 20 -7.68 -6.56 -5.57
C ARG A 20 -6.27 -5.96 -5.46
N ASN A 21 -5.94 -4.98 -6.30
CA ASN A 21 -4.69 -4.23 -6.19
C ASN A 21 -4.82 -3.18 -5.07
N LEU A 22 -3.89 -3.19 -4.12
CA LEU A 22 -3.99 -2.45 -2.87
C LEU A 22 -2.89 -1.40 -2.73
N LEU A 23 -3.26 -0.18 -2.36
CA LEU A 23 -2.32 0.84 -1.92
C LEU A 23 -2.67 1.29 -0.51
N LEU A 24 -1.77 1.01 0.43
CA LEU A 24 -1.89 1.44 1.81
C LEU A 24 -1.55 2.93 1.90
N LEU A 25 -2.39 3.72 2.57
CA LEU A 25 -2.21 5.17 2.64
C LEU A 25 -2.13 5.64 4.10
N GLY A 26 -1.08 6.40 4.43
CA GLY A 26 -0.92 7.05 5.73
C GLY A 26 0.46 6.85 6.34
N VAL A 27 0.73 7.56 7.44
CA VAL A 27 2.07 7.62 8.07
C VAL A 27 2.59 6.24 8.49
N CYS A 28 1.70 5.31 8.85
CA CYS A 28 2.05 3.95 9.27
C CYS A 28 1.85 2.90 8.16
N ALA A 29 1.59 3.32 6.91
CA ALA A 29 1.33 2.41 5.80
C ALA A 29 2.51 1.47 5.54
N MET A 30 3.75 1.97 5.58
CA MET A 30 4.96 1.16 5.38
C MET A 30 5.16 0.13 6.50
N ASP A 31 4.87 0.48 7.74
CA ASP A 31 5.01 -0.45 8.86
C ASP A 31 3.94 -1.55 8.81
N ALA A 32 2.70 -1.19 8.44
CA ALA A 32 1.64 -2.17 8.20
C ALA A 32 1.96 -3.10 7.02
N LEU A 33 2.49 -2.56 5.90
CA LEU A 33 2.95 -3.33 4.74
C LEU A 33 4.01 -4.36 5.13
N ARG A 34 5.01 -3.92 5.92
CA ARG A 34 6.10 -4.77 6.42
C ARG A 34 5.58 -5.86 7.36
N SER A 35 4.79 -5.48 8.37
CA SER A 35 4.26 -6.44 9.34
C SER A 35 3.36 -7.48 8.68
N PHE A 36 2.50 -7.07 7.75
CA PHE A 36 1.66 -8.00 6.99
C PHE A 36 2.49 -8.99 6.19
N THR A 37 3.49 -8.50 5.46
CA THR A 37 4.39 -9.35 4.65
C THR A 37 5.14 -10.37 5.49
N GLU A 38 5.67 -9.97 6.65
CA GLU A 38 6.36 -10.86 7.59
C GLU A 38 5.43 -11.95 8.13
N ARG A 39 4.18 -11.61 8.44
CA ARG A 39 3.18 -12.58 8.91
C ARG A 39 2.82 -13.62 7.87
N VAL A 40 2.67 -13.22 6.60
CA VAL A 40 2.41 -14.16 5.50
C VAL A 40 3.60 -15.11 5.33
N LYS A 41 4.84 -14.59 5.36
CA LYS A 41 6.06 -15.41 5.22
C LYS A 41 6.25 -16.40 6.36
N ASN A 42 5.94 -15.99 7.60
CA ASN A 42 6.08 -16.84 8.78
C ASN A 42 4.89 -17.80 8.98
N GLY A 43 3.97 -17.89 8.01
CA GLY A 43 2.84 -18.80 8.06
C GLY A 43 1.88 -18.55 9.22
N GLY A 44 1.77 -17.30 9.68
CA GLY A 44 1.19 -16.92 10.98
C GLY A 44 -0.10 -17.67 11.33
N GLU A 45 0.04 -18.76 12.11
CA GLU A 45 -0.96 -19.83 12.25
C GLU A 45 -2.30 -19.40 12.89
N ASN A 46 -2.46 -18.14 13.31
CA ASN A 46 -3.64 -17.70 14.04
C ASN A 46 -4.10 -16.25 13.75
N VAL A 47 -3.56 -15.57 12.73
CA VAL A 47 -3.91 -14.15 12.47
C VAL A 47 -4.43 -13.89 11.06
N LEU A 48 -4.02 -14.71 10.10
CA LEU A 48 -4.50 -14.60 8.73
C LEU A 48 -5.71 -15.53 8.56
N PRO A 49 -6.81 -15.06 7.94
CA PRO A 49 -7.94 -15.91 7.62
C PRO A 49 -7.49 -17.18 6.89
N SER A 50 -8.12 -18.31 7.16
CA SER A 50 -7.83 -19.59 6.47
C SER A 50 -7.91 -19.47 4.95
N GLU A 51 -8.68 -18.50 4.46
CA GLU A 51 -8.86 -18.11 3.07
C GLU A 51 -7.63 -17.47 2.42
N LEU A 52 -6.61 -17.12 3.22
CA LEU A 52 -5.26 -16.76 2.78
C LEU A 52 -4.34 -17.98 2.62
N SER A 53 -4.81 -19.20 2.89
CA SER A 53 -4.04 -20.40 2.57
C SER A 53 -3.74 -20.43 1.06
N GLY A 54 -2.45 -20.48 0.70
CA GLY A 54 -2.02 -20.40 -0.70
C GLY A 54 -1.81 -18.98 -1.23
N LEU A 55 -1.93 -17.94 -0.40
CA LEU A 55 -1.42 -16.61 -0.74
C LEU A 55 0.10 -16.58 -0.54
N SER A 56 0.84 -16.18 -1.57
CA SER A 56 2.26 -15.88 -1.47
C SER A 56 2.51 -14.38 -1.67
N VAL A 57 3.48 -13.82 -0.95
CA VAL A 57 3.88 -12.41 -1.11
C VAL A 57 5.32 -12.36 -1.62
N ILE A 58 5.50 -11.75 -2.79
CA ILE A 58 6.81 -11.49 -3.38
C ILE A 58 7.13 -10.02 -3.19
N CYS A 59 8.23 -9.73 -2.51
CA CYS A 59 8.68 -8.35 -2.30
C CYS A 59 9.71 -7.99 -3.36
N ILE A 60 9.44 -6.94 -4.12
CA ILE A 60 10.36 -6.38 -5.13
C ILE A 60 10.65 -4.89 -4.91
N GLY A 61 10.14 -4.30 -3.81
CA GLY A 61 10.28 -2.86 -3.55
C GLY A 61 11.72 -2.38 -3.38
N ASN A 62 12.60 -3.22 -2.84
CA ASN A 62 14.02 -2.88 -2.70
C ASN A 62 14.70 -2.84 -4.07
N GLU A 63 14.44 -3.84 -4.90
CA GLU A 63 14.96 -3.92 -6.26
C GLU A 63 14.46 -2.75 -7.11
N ILE A 64 13.17 -2.38 -6.97
CA ILE A 64 12.59 -1.21 -7.63
C ILE A 64 13.33 0.05 -7.18
N SER A 65 13.49 0.25 -5.87
CA SER A 65 14.18 1.42 -5.32
C SER A 65 15.64 1.49 -5.79
N GLU A 66 16.37 0.38 -5.81
CA GLU A 66 17.75 0.32 -6.31
C GLU A 66 17.82 0.70 -7.80
N PHE A 67 16.90 0.16 -8.61
CA PHE A 67 16.86 0.42 -10.05
C PHE A 67 16.51 1.88 -10.39
N VAL A 68 15.48 2.45 -9.76
CA VAL A 68 15.08 3.85 -10.03
C VAL A 68 16.12 4.86 -9.54
N ASN A 69 16.96 4.47 -8.58
CA ASN A 69 18.07 5.28 -8.06
C ASN A 69 19.40 5.04 -8.82
N GLY A 70 19.35 4.43 -10.00
CA GLY A 70 20.53 4.24 -10.88
C GLY A 70 21.44 3.07 -10.49
N GLY A 71 21.07 2.27 -9.49
CA GLY A 71 21.87 1.12 -9.03
C GLY A 71 21.72 -0.17 -9.85
N GLY A 72 20.76 -0.22 -10.79
CA GLY A 72 20.42 -1.43 -11.54
C GLY A 72 20.37 -1.25 -13.06
N SER A 73 20.26 -2.35 -13.80
CA SER A 73 20.06 -2.35 -15.25
C SER A 73 18.63 -2.70 -15.64
N VAL A 74 18.18 -2.18 -16.80
CA VAL A 74 16.86 -2.46 -17.38
C VAL A 74 16.67 -3.97 -17.61
N GLU A 75 17.73 -4.65 -18.05
CA GLU A 75 17.72 -6.10 -18.28
C GLU A 75 17.49 -6.87 -16.98
N LYS A 76 18.24 -6.55 -15.92
CA LYS A 76 18.10 -7.20 -14.60
C LYS A 76 16.71 -7.00 -14.02
N MET A 77 16.20 -5.76 -14.07
CA MET A 77 14.85 -5.45 -13.59
C MET A 77 13.77 -6.13 -14.45
N GLY A 78 13.93 -6.13 -15.77
CA GLY A 78 13.02 -6.79 -16.70
C GLY A 78 12.93 -8.31 -16.46
N LEU A 79 14.07 -8.97 -16.24
CA LEU A 79 14.11 -10.39 -15.88
C LEU A 79 13.41 -10.66 -14.55
N LYS A 80 13.68 -9.84 -13.53
CA LYS A 80 13.04 -10.00 -12.22
C LYS A 80 11.51 -9.91 -12.31
N LEU A 81 10.98 -8.92 -13.01
CA LEU A 81 9.53 -8.76 -13.20
C LEU A 81 8.93 -9.87 -14.06
N LYS A 82 9.70 -10.39 -15.03
CA LYS A 82 9.30 -11.55 -15.83
C LYS A 82 9.20 -12.82 -14.98
N GLU A 83 10.21 -13.10 -14.16
CA GLU A 83 10.20 -14.24 -13.22
C GLU A 83 8.98 -14.18 -12.29
N VAL A 84 8.63 -13.00 -11.79
CA VAL A 84 7.43 -12.81 -10.96
C VAL A 84 6.15 -13.20 -11.70
N GLY A 85 6.03 -12.86 -12.98
CA GLY A 85 4.91 -13.29 -13.82
C GLY A 85 4.88 -14.79 -14.08
N GLU A 86 6.04 -15.46 -14.14
CA GLU A 86 6.13 -16.91 -14.35
C GLU A 86 5.80 -17.72 -13.07
N LEU A 87 6.06 -17.18 -11.88
CA LEU A 87 5.84 -17.87 -10.60
C LEU A 87 4.37 -18.27 -10.36
N GLN A 88 3.41 -17.54 -10.90
CA GLN A 88 1.98 -17.88 -10.80
C GLN A 88 1.59 -19.12 -11.64
N CYS A 89 2.42 -19.51 -12.61
CA CYS A 89 2.20 -20.68 -13.46
C CYS A 89 2.64 -21.98 -12.78
N LEU A 90 3.40 -21.87 -11.68
CA LEU A 90 3.96 -23.02 -10.96
C LEU A 90 2.98 -23.63 -9.95
N ASP A 91 1.91 -22.91 -9.59
CA ASP A 91 0.93 -23.42 -8.65
C ASP A 91 -0.30 -23.98 -9.38
N GLU A 92 -0.26 -25.29 -9.66
CA GLU A 92 -1.37 -26.06 -10.22
C GLU A 92 -2.64 -26.01 -9.34
N ARG A 93 -2.52 -25.61 -8.06
CA ARG A 93 -3.66 -25.45 -7.14
C ARG A 93 -4.35 -24.09 -7.22
N GLY A 94 -3.88 -23.19 -8.08
CA GLY A 94 -4.48 -21.86 -8.21
C GLY A 94 -4.14 -20.92 -7.07
N GLY A 95 -2.90 -21.01 -6.55
CA GLY A 95 -2.36 -20.07 -5.58
C GLY A 95 -2.42 -18.62 -6.07
N ARG A 96 -2.48 -17.69 -5.10
CA ARG A 96 -2.59 -16.25 -5.35
C ARG A 96 -1.27 -15.60 -5.02
N VAL A 97 -0.78 -14.75 -5.91
CA VAL A 97 0.50 -14.05 -5.73
C VAL A 97 0.23 -12.56 -5.49
N VAL A 98 0.77 -12.03 -4.41
CA VAL A 98 0.78 -10.60 -4.15
C VAL A 98 2.19 -10.07 -4.36
N VAL A 99 2.33 -9.16 -5.31
CA VAL A 99 3.58 -8.47 -5.61
C VAL A 99 3.63 -7.19 -4.79
N ASN A 100 4.44 -7.20 -3.74
CA ASN A 100 4.73 -6.02 -2.93
C ASN A 100 5.80 -5.15 -3.62
N PHE A 101 5.36 -4.03 -4.22
CA PHE A 101 6.24 -3.08 -4.91
C PHE A 101 6.84 -2.00 -4.00
N GLY A 102 6.53 -2.02 -2.70
CA GLY A 102 7.17 -1.14 -1.70
C GLY A 102 6.56 0.26 -1.59
N ASP A 103 7.43 1.23 -1.29
CA ASP A 103 7.04 2.62 -1.07
C ASP A 103 6.81 3.34 -2.41
N LEU A 104 5.62 3.92 -2.58
CA LEU A 104 5.25 4.70 -3.74
C LEU A 104 6.17 5.93 -3.93
N LYS A 105 6.80 6.41 -2.86
CA LYS A 105 7.77 7.52 -2.92
C LYS A 105 8.88 7.25 -3.93
N ALA A 106 9.35 6.00 -4.05
CA ALA A 106 10.38 5.61 -5.02
C ALA A 106 9.94 5.80 -6.49
N LEU A 107 8.63 5.82 -6.76
CA LEU A 107 8.07 6.02 -8.10
C LEU A 107 7.66 7.47 -8.38
N VAL A 108 7.93 8.37 -7.43
CA VAL A 108 7.45 9.76 -7.46
C VAL A 108 8.58 10.75 -7.35
N GLU A 109 9.69 10.43 -6.68
CA GLU A 109 10.83 11.34 -6.53
C GLU A 109 11.28 11.90 -7.89
N ASP A 110 11.29 13.22 -7.97
CA ASP A 110 11.74 13.98 -9.13
C ASP A 110 13.26 13.98 -9.10
N ASN A 111 13.88 13.09 -9.88
CA ASN A 111 15.26 13.31 -10.30
C ASN A 111 15.18 14.47 -11.31
N ASP A 112 15.37 15.69 -10.81
CA ASP A 112 15.34 16.93 -11.59
C ASP A 112 16.19 16.79 -12.85
N ASP A 113 15.55 17.04 -13.99
CA ASP A 113 16.10 17.48 -15.27
C ASP A 113 17.51 16.98 -15.64
N SER A 114 17.61 15.86 -16.36
CA SER A 114 18.43 15.79 -17.60
C SER A 114 18.55 14.42 -18.30
N SER A 115 18.13 13.27 -17.74
CA SER A 115 18.12 12.02 -18.54
C SER A 115 17.34 10.78 -18.06
N GLU A 116 16.79 10.69 -16.83
CA GLU A 116 16.51 9.36 -16.25
C GLU A 116 15.07 9.07 -15.75
N GLY A 117 14.05 9.74 -16.30
CA GLY A 117 12.65 9.33 -16.08
C GLY A 117 12.30 7.93 -16.62
N GLY A 118 13.17 7.35 -17.45
CA GLY A 118 12.97 6.05 -18.10
C GLY A 118 12.83 4.88 -17.12
N GLY A 119 13.52 4.91 -15.98
CA GLY A 119 13.46 3.82 -14.99
C GLY A 119 12.07 3.68 -14.35
N VAL A 120 11.51 4.79 -13.87
CA VAL A 120 10.16 4.81 -13.26
C VAL A 120 9.10 4.42 -14.30
N ILE A 121 9.16 4.99 -15.51
CA ILE A 121 8.23 4.66 -16.61
C ILE A 121 8.33 3.17 -16.95
N PHE A 122 9.54 2.61 -17.03
CA PHE A 122 9.76 1.19 -17.29
C PHE A 122 9.12 0.31 -16.22
N VAL A 123 9.36 0.60 -14.93
CA VAL A 123 8.79 -0.18 -13.81
C VAL A 123 7.27 -0.14 -13.84
N VAL A 124 6.67 1.05 -13.94
CA VAL A 124 5.21 1.20 -13.96
C VAL A 124 4.61 0.48 -15.17
N SER A 125 5.22 0.61 -16.35
CA SER A 125 4.79 -0.11 -17.56
C SER A 125 4.82 -1.63 -17.38
N ARG A 126 5.89 -2.16 -16.79
CA ARG A 126 6.03 -3.60 -16.53
C ARG A 126 5.06 -4.11 -15.46
N LEU A 127 4.82 -3.34 -14.39
CA LEU A 127 3.80 -3.67 -13.39
C LEU A 127 2.40 -3.67 -14.01
N SER A 128 2.08 -2.70 -14.88
CA SER A 128 0.81 -2.69 -15.61
C SER A 128 0.65 -3.92 -16.50
N GLN A 129 1.69 -4.35 -17.21
CA GLN A 129 1.66 -5.58 -18.02
C GLN A 129 1.39 -6.83 -17.16
N LEU A 130 1.98 -6.91 -15.95
CA LEU A 130 1.70 -8.02 -15.03
C LEU A 130 0.23 -8.04 -14.61
N VAL A 131 -0.36 -6.88 -14.30
CA VAL A 131 -1.77 -6.80 -13.93
C VAL A 131 -2.68 -7.16 -15.11
N GLU A 132 -2.38 -6.68 -16.31
CA GLU A 132 -3.16 -6.95 -17.51
C GLU A 132 -3.16 -8.44 -17.88
N LEU A 133 -1.98 -9.07 -17.84
CA LEU A 133 -1.84 -10.47 -18.20
C LEU A 133 -2.37 -11.42 -17.12
N HIS A 134 -2.31 -11.01 -15.85
CA HIS A 134 -2.41 -11.94 -14.72
C HIS A 134 -3.33 -11.49 -13.57
N GLY A 135 -4.13 -10.43 -13.74
CA GLY A 135 -4.93 -9.80 -12.70
C GLY A 135 -5.94 -10.69 -11.95
N GLU A 136 -6.24 -11.88 -12.48
CA GLU A 136 -7.07 -12.86 -11.77
C GLU A 136 -6.34 -13.55 -10.61
N ARG A 137 -5.02 -13.77 -10.76
CA ARG A 137 -4.18 -14.57 -9.85
C ARG A 137 -3.04 -13.76 -9.22
N LEU A 138 -2.70 -12.61 -9.80
CA LEU A 138 -1.64 -11.72 -9.37
C LEU A 138 -2.21 -10.36 -8.99
N TRP A 139 -1.87 -9.88 -7.79
CA TRP A 139 -2.26 -8.56 -7.30
C TRP A 139 -1.04 -7.76 -6.86
N LEU A 140 -1.11 -6.45 -7.03
CA LEU A 140 -0.12 -5.50 -6.57
C LEU A 140 -0.48 -5.01 -5.17
N MET A 141 0.54 -4.80 -4.36
CA MET A 141 0.42 -4.17 -3.05
C MET A 141 1.57 -3.20 -2.84
N GLY A 142 1.26 -1.99 -2.36
CA GLY A 142 2.28 -1.01 -2.00
C GLY A 142 1.79 -0.08 -0.91
N ALA A 143 2.61 0.92 -0.56
CA ALA A 143 2.27 1.89 0.47
C ALA A 143 2.71 3.31 0.08
N ALA A 144 1.95 4.29 0.55
CA ALA A 144 2.28 5.71 0.44
C ALA A 144 2.15 6.35 1.82
N GLY A 145 3.23 6.98 2.29
CA GLY A 145 3.27 7.64 3.61
C GLY A 145 2.35 8.87 3.72
N SER A 146 1.96 9.46 2.60
CA SER A 146 1.14 10.68 2.56
C SER A 146 0.22 10.72 1.33
N SER A 147 -0.88 11.48 1.44
CA SER A 147 -1.75 11.77 0.28
C SER A 147 -1.02 12.55 -0.81
N GLU A 148 -0.03 13.37 -0.45
CA GLU A 148 0.73 14.15 -1.42
C GLU A 148 1.57 13.25 -2.34
N THR A 149 2.23 12.25 -1.77
CA THR A 149 2.99 11.23 -2.53
C THR A 149 2.07 10.54 -3.53
N TYR A 150 0.88 10.15 -3.10
CA TYR A 150 -0.11 9.54 -3.97
C TYR A 150 -0.60 10.49 -5.08
N SER A 151 -0.93 11.74 -4.75
CA SER A 151 -1.36 12.73 -5.76
C SER A 151 -0.27 13.02 -6.79
N LYS A 152 1.00 13.08 -6.39
CA LYS A 152 2.13 13.24 -7.31
C LYS A 152 2.28 12.03 -8.24
N PHE A 153 2.09 10.81 -7.72
CA PHE A 153 2.07 9.60 -8.55
C PHE A 153 0.95 9.65 -9.62
N LEU A 154 -0.27 10.03 -9.23
CA LEU A 154 -1.39 10.15 -10.18
C LEU A 154 -1.19 11.24 -11.23
N ARG A 155 -0.49 12.34 -10.90
CA ARG A 155 -0.16 13.37 -11.90
C ARG A 155 0.78 12.82 -12.98
N LYS A 156 1.68 11.90 -12.63
CA LYS A 156 2.58 11.21 -13.57
C LYS A 156 1.86 10.09 -14.34
N PHE A 157 0.99 9.35 -13.66
CA PHE A 157 0.27 8.19 -14.22
C PHE A 157 -1.25 8.30 -13.97
N PRO A 158 -1.97 9.16 -14.70
CA PRO A 158 -3.35 9.49 -14.40
C PRO A 158 -4.35 8.34 -14.64
N SER A 159 -4.02 7.38 -15.49
CA SER A 159 -4.88 6.22 -15.76
C SER A 159 -4.71 5.08 -14.76
N ILE A 160 -3.69 5.13 -13.89
CA ILE A 160 -3.22 3.97 -13.12
C ILE A 160 -4.25 3.45 -12.11
N GLU A 161 -5.08 4.33 -11.55
CA GLU A 161 -6.17 3.90 -10.64
C GLU A 161 -7.16 2.98 -11.35
N LYS A 162 -7.43 3.26 -12.63
CA LYS A 162 -8.33 2.47 -13.46
C LYS A 162 -7.61 1.25 -14.02
N ASP A 163 -6.40 1.43 -14.54
CA ASP A 163 -5.64 0.37 -15.19
C ASP A 163 -5.29 -0.76 -14.20
N TRP A 164 -5.00 -0.40 -12.94
CA TRP A 164 -4.75 -1.37 -11.89
C TRP A 164 -6.00 -1.68 -11.06
N ASP A 165 -7.14 -1.05 -11.31
CA ASP A 165 -8.31 -1.17 -10.43
C ASP A 165 -7.94 -0.98 -8.94
N LEU A 166 -7.11 0.04 -8.68
CA LEU A 166 -6.43 0.25 -7.41
C LEU A 166 -7.43 0.58 -6.30
N LYS A 167 -7.23 -0.03 -5.13
CA LYS A 167 -7.99 0.24 -3.91
C LYS A 167 -7.09 0.91 -2.87
N LEU A 168 -7.48 2.12 -2.47
CA LEU A 168 -6.85 2.78 -1.33
C LEU A 168 -7.34 2.18 -0.02
N LEU A 169 -6.41 1.76 0.83
CA LEU A 169 -6.71 1.33 2.20
C LEU A 169 -5.99 2.25 3.20
N PRO A 170 -6.74 3.14 3.87
CA PRO A 170 -6.14 4.02 4.85
C PRO A 170 -5.68 3.25 6.10
N ILE A 171 -4.43 3.48 6.50
CA ILE A 171 -3.79 2.89 7.67
C ILE A 171 -3.64 3.95 8.75
N TRP A 172 -4.11 3.61 9.95
CA TRP A 172 -4.09 4.49 11.10
C TRP A 172 -3.61 3.72 12.32
N VAL A 173 -2.93 4.40 13.25
CA VAL A 173 -2.61 3.83 14.56
C VAL A 173 -3.89 3.84 15.39
N GLN A 174 -4.57 2.71 15.50
CA GLN A 174 -5.61 2.51 16.51
C GLN A 174 -4.94 2.30 17.87
N ARG A 175 -4.37 3.38 18.42
CA ARG A 175 -3.98 3.44 19.84
C ARG A 175 -4.60 4.66 20.48
N TRP A 176 -5.92 4.68 20.53
CA TRP A 176 -6.65 5.23 21.67
C TRP A 176 -8.10 4.79 21.59
N SER A 177 -8.56 4.14 22.66
CA SER A 177 -9.97 3.98 22.98
C SER A 177 -10.69 5.33 22.85
N GLY A 178 -11.56 5.46 21.83
CA GLY A 178 -12.77 6.30 21.92
C GLY A 178 -12.91 7.55 21.06
N CYS A 179 -11.86 8.18 20.49
CA CYS A 179 -12.03 9.55 19.95
C CYS A 179 -11.68 9.80 18.47
N ALA A 180 -10.97 8.92 17.76
CA ALA A 180 -10.43 9.28 16.44
C ALA A 180 -11.41 9.17 15.26
N LEU A 181 -12.57 8.52 15.42
CA LEU A 181 -13.47 8.24 14.29
C LEU A 181 -14.12 9.51 13.68
N TRP A 182 -14.10 10.64 14.39
CA TRP A 182 -14.77 11.87 13.96
C TRP A 182 -13.89 12.81 13.12
N CYS A 183 -12.57 12.67 13.16
CA CYS A 183 -11.67 13.62 12.48
C CYS A 183 -11.55 13.42 10.97
N TRP A 184 -12.06 12.34 10.39
CA TRP A 184 -11.97 12.14 8.93
C TRP A 184 -13.20 12.64 8.15
N VAL A 185 -14.35 12.80 8.80
CA VAL A 185 -15.58 13.27 8.14
C VAL A 185 -15.67 14.80 8.11
N ALA A 186 -14.98 15.49 9.02
CA ALA A 186 -14.85 16.94 9.02
C ALA A 186 -13.43 17.29 8.57
N GLY A 187 -13.28 17.88 7.38
CA GLY A 187 -11.99 18.23 6.78
C GLY A 187 -11.24 19.37 7.51
N ASP A 188 -10.92 19.18 8.78
CA ASP A 188 -10.15 20.09 9.61
C ASP A 188 -8.88 19.38 10.11
N CYS A 189 -7.79 19.58 9.38
CA CYS A 189 -6.44 19.26 9.84
C CYS A 189 -6.05 20.26 10.95
N CYS A 190 -6.31 19.96 12.21
CA CYS A 190 -5.61 20.64 13.30
C CYS A 190 -4.18 20.08 13.44
N GLY A 191 -3.22 21.01 13.42
CA GLY A 191 -1.78 20.77 13.35
C GLY A 191 -1.23 19.79 14.37
N TRP A 192 -0.32 18.94 13.90
CA TRP A 192 0.37 17.87 14.61
C TRP A 192 1.46 18.32 15.61
N ARG A 193 1.42 19.57 16.09
CA ARG A 193 2.37 20.08 17.10
C ARG A 193 1.57 20.43 18.34
N GLU A 194 1.93 19.80 19.46
CA GLU A 194 1.29 19.89 20.79
C GLU A 194 0.17 18.89 21.09
N MET A 195 0.51 17.59 21.07
CA MET A 195 -0.16 16.60 21.93
C MET A 195 0.87 15.89 22.81
N VAL A 196 1.59 16.68 23.61
CA VAL A 196 2.13 16.19 24.88
C VAL A 196 1.32 16.95 25.93
N LEU A 197 0.55 16.20 26.73
CA LEU A 197 -0.32 16.62 27.86
C LEU A 197 -1.81 16.89 27.53
N GLY A 198 -2.68 15.94 27.92
CA GLY A 198 -3.97 16.25 28.55
C GLY A 198 -5.26 16.25 27.69
N CYS A 199 -5.83 15.08 27.40
CA CYS A 199 -7.18 14.94 26.82
C CYS A 199 -8.34 15.14 27.83
N SER A 200 -8.45 16.29 28.52
CA SER A 200 -9.60 16.52 29.43
C SER A 200 -10.28 17.88 29.35
N CYS A 201 -9.82 18.84 28.54
CA CYS A 201 -10.40 20.20 28.56
C CYS A 201 -11.43 20.51 27.46
N TRP A 202 -11.53 19.73 26.38
CA TRP A 202 -12.31 20.18 25.21
C TRP A 202 -13.79 19.77 25.17
N VAL A 203 -14.20 18.75 25.93
CA VAL A 203 -15.62 18.29 25.92
C VAL A 203 -16.56 19.29 26.59
N ARG A 204 -16.07 20.19 27.46
CA ARG A 204 -16.94 21.15 28.17
C ARG A 204 -17.29 22.41 27.37
N ARG A 205 -16.50 22.80 26.37
CA ARG A 205 -16.77 24.04 25.60
C ARG A 205 -17.88 23.84 24.55
N TRP A 206 -17.91 22.67 23.89
CA TRP A 206 -18.87 22.40 22.82
C TRP A 206 -20.33 22.20 23.29
N ARG A 207 -20.57 21.93 24.58
CA ARG A 207 -21.94 21.76 25.11
C ARG A 207 -22.64 23.10 25.45
N LEU A 208 -21.91 24.22 25.53
CA LEU A 208 -22.48 25.52 25.92
C LEU A 208 -22.84 26.42 24.72
N GLU A 209 -22.26 26.19 23.54
CA GLU A 209 -22.50 27.04 22.35
C GLU A 209 -23.67 26.58 21.46
N ARG A 210 -24.42 25.55 21.86
CA ARG A 210 -25.66 25.11 21.17
C ARG A 210 -26.96 25.42 21.93
N GLN A 211 -26.90 26.24 22.98
CA GLN A 211 -28.07 26.77 23.68
C GLN A 211 -28.11 28.31 23.70
N ARG A 212 -27.57 28.97 22.67
CA ARG A 212 -27.93 30.36 22.34
C ARG A 212 -28.28 30.48 20.87
#